data_AF-A0A2M8D0V9-F1
#
_entry.id   AF-A0A2M8D0V9-F1
#
_cell.length_a   1.000
_cell.length_b   1.000
_cell.length_c   1.000
_cell.angle_alpha   90.00
_cell.angle_beta   90.00
_cell.angle_gamma   90.00
#
_symmetry.space_group_name_H-M   'P 1'
#
loop_
_entity.id
_entity.type
_entity.pdbx_description
1 polymer ?
#
loop_
_entity_poly.entity_id
_entity_poly.type
_entity_poly.pdbx_seq_one_letter_code
_entity_poly.pdbx_strand_id
1 'polypeptide(L)'
;MSVPLFSLFEHPLLGRGFRPFFAIGAFYAAFGILLWVLHWTGFYGISPVFEDPVLWHAHEMIFGYTMAIIAGFLLTAVANWTGHKPARQTPLLLLCLIWIIGRIALNIPGLSFWLAACLDLAFIPALAFILALPLLKSWNKRNFIFLFMLGTLFLCNLSLYLWQDRTALYIAVTVVMMMISLIGGRIIPAFTVAALRRKNMDRHITDQPRMDIAALASLAFLVSGITFFGMDHIVTGILAFLAAGLHLWRMRYYHSRDVWQDPLLWSLHLGYGWLVIGLALLGGSAFGFLPLSPALHALTAGA
;
A
#
# COMPACT_ATOMS: atom_id res chain seq x y z
N MET A 1 36.10 3.77 22.14
CA MET A 1 35.41 3.35 20.90
C MET A 1 34.85 4.58 20.22
N SER A 2 35.49 5.07 19.17
CA SER A 2 34.96 6.15 18.35
C SER A 2 33.81 5.59 17.49
N VAL A 3 32.60 6.08 17.71
CA VAL A 3 31.49 5.84 16.78
C VAL A 3 31.88 6.51 15.47
N PRO A 4 31.97 5.81 14.34
CA PRO A 4 32.27 6.44 13.07
C PRO A 4 31.18 7.47 12.75
N LEU A 5 31.58 8.73 12.62
CA LEU A 5 30.73 9.81 12.10
C LEU A 5 30.53 9.54 10.61
N PHE A 6 29.44 8.86 10.26
CA PHE A 6 29.02 8.75 8.86
C PHE A 6 28.59 10.13 8.37
N SER A 7 28.98 10.50 7.15
CA SER A 7 28.32 11.62 6.47
C SER A 7 26.83 11.28 6.31
N LEU A 8 25.95 12.30 6.35
CA LEU A 8 24.50 12.11 6.14
C LEU A 8 24.18 11.30 4.88
N PHE A 9 25.04 11.40 3.86
CA PHE A 9 24.91 10.72 2.58
C PHE A 9 25.37 9.26 2.58
N GLU A 10 26.12 8.82 3.60
CA GLU A 10 26.65 7.46 3.69
C GLU A 10 26.01 6.62 4.80
N HIS A 11 25.03 7.20 5.51
CA HIS A 11 24.44 6.60 6.69
C HIS A 11 23.84 5.19 6.41
N PRO A 12 24.04 4.18 7.28
CA PRO A 12 23.55 2.81 7.05
C PRO A 12 22.05 2.69 6.80
N LEU A 13 21.24 3.62 7.32
CA LEU A 13 19.81 3.70 7.02
C LEU A 13 19.55 3.85 5.51
N LEU A 14 20.39 4.57 4.79
CA LEU A 14 20.25 4.76 3.34
C LEU A 14 20.81 3.59 2.51
N GLY A 15 21.14 2.46 3.15
CA GLY A 15 21.72 1.29 2.48
C GLY A 15 20.72 0.41 1.73
N ARG A 16 19.42 0.46 2.03
CA ARG A 16 18.34 -0.28 1.32
C ARG A 16 17.02 0.45 1.47
N GLY A 17 16.17 0.39 0.44
CA GLY A 17 14.90 1.11 0.39
C GLY A 17 13.98 0.89 1.59
N PHE A 18 13.86 -0.34 2.11
CA PHE A 18 12.99 -0.60 3.26
C PHE A 18 13.44 0.10 4.55
N ARG A 19 14.74 0.36 4.74
CA ARG A 19 15.28 0.86 6.01
C ARG A 19 14.75 2.26 6.35
N PRO A 20 14.92 3.30 5.50
CA PRO A 20 14.40 4.61 5.83
C PRO A 20 12.88 4.64 5.69
N PHE A 21 12.31 4.02 4.64
CA PHE A 21 10.89 4.13 4.38
C PHE A 21 10.00 3.43 5.40
N PHE A 22 10.39 2.27 5.92
CA PHE A 22 9.61 1.63 7.00
C PHE A 22 9.76 2.40 8.30
N ALA A 23 10.93 2.97 8.57
CA ALA A 23 11.15 3.79 9.77
C ALA A 23 10.33 5.09 9.75
N ILE A 24 10.42 5.86 8.67
CA ILE A 24 9.63 7.10 8.52
C ILE A 24 8.14 6.79 8.41
N GLY A 25 7.75 5.70 7.74
CA GLY A 25 6.35 5.27 7.65
C GLY A 25 5.77 4.90 9.01
N ALA A 26 6.49 4.10 9.81
CA ALA A 26 6.06 3.75 11.16
C ALA A 26 5.94 4.97 12.08
N PHE A 27 6.93 5.88 12.02
CA PHE A 27 6.86 7.15 12.74
C PHE A 27 5.67 8.00 12.29
N TYR A 28 5.44 8.08 10.98
CA TYR A 28 4.35 8.84 10.40
C TYR A 28 2.97 8.27 10.70
N ALA A 29 2.82 6.96 10.81
CA ALA A 29 1.57 6.36 11.25
C ALA A 29 1.20 6.84 12.65
N ALA A 30 2.13 6.78 13.61
CA ALA A 30 1.89 7.25 14.97
C ALA A 30 1.63 8.75 15.02
N PHE A 31 2.47 9.54 14.34
CA PHE A 31 2.38 11.00 14.34
C PHE A 31 1.15 11.52 13.57
N GLY A 32 0.84 10.92 12.42
CA GLY A 32 -0.30 11.29 11.58
C GLY A 32 -1.64 11.01 12.26
N ILE A 33 -1.76 9.93 13.04
CA ILE A 33 -2.95 9.69 13.86
C ILE A 33 -3.08 10.75 14.96
N LEU A 34 -1.98 11.13 15.61
CA LEU A 34 -2.00 12.20 16.61
C LEU A 34 -2.45 13.53 15.98
N LEU A 35 -1.87 13.92 14.84
CA LEU A 35 -2.27 15.12 14.10
C LEU A 35 -3.75 15.07 13.69
N TRP A 36 -4.22 13.92 13.21
CA TRP A 36 -5.63 13.74 12.87
C TRP A 36 -6.55 13.94 14.09
N VAL A 37 -6.22 13.37 15.24
CA VAL A 37 -7.03 13.53 16.46
C VAL A 37 -7.10 14.99 16.90
N LEU A 38 -5.97 15.71 16.83
CA LEU A 38 -5.94 17.15 17.12
C LEU A 38 -6.80 17.95 16.15
N HIS A 39 -6.81 17.56 14.87
CA HIS A 39 -7.64 18.19 13.86
C HIS A 39 -9.13 17.88 14.02
N TRP A 40 -9.47 16.61 14.25
CA TRP A 40 -10.83 16.13 14.50
C TRP A 40 -11.47 16.78 15.73
N THR A 41 -10.69 17.03 16.77
CA THR A 41 -11.18 17.64 18.03
C THR A 41 -11.20 19.18 18.00
N GLY A 42 -10.74 19.80 16.92
CA GLY A 42 -10.67 21.26 16.77
C GLY A 42 -9.56 21.94 17.57
N PHE A 43 -8.68 21.19 18.25
CA PHE A 43 -7.53 21.74 18.99
C PHE A 43 -6.45 22.29 18.07
N TYR A 44 -6.29 21.67 16.90
CA TYR A 44 -5.41 22.13 15.85
C TYR A 44 -6.23 22.20 14.57
N GLY A 45 -6.79 23.37 14.27
CA GLY A 45 -7.18 23.62 12.88
C GLY A 45 -5.93 23.44 12.02
N ILE A 46 -6.06 22.88 10.82
CA ILE A 46 -5.18 23.05 9.64
C ILE A 46 -4.92 21.71 8.93
N SER A 47 -5.58 21.55 7.79
CA SER A 47 -4.89 21.60 6.50
C SER A 47 -5.59 22.65 5.63
N PRO A 48 -4.89 23.61 5.00
CA PRO A 48 -5.54 24.54 4.06
C PRO A 48 -5.96 23.84 2.76
N VAL A 49 -5.55 22.60 2.56
CA VAL A 49 -5.80 21.80 1.35
C VAL A 49 -7.02 20.91 1.52
N PHE A 50 -7.18 20.30 2.70
CA PHE A 50 -8.29 19.41 3.03
C PHE A 50 -8.96 19.88 4.33
N GLU A 51 -10.10 20.55 4.19
CA GLU A 51 -10.85 21.06 5.36
C GLU A 51 -11.56 19.96 6.14
N ASP A 52 -11.98 18.89 5.45
CA ASP A 52 -12.60 17.71 6.08
C ASP A 52 -11.53 16.86 6.78
N PRO A 53 -11.58 16.74 8.12
CA PRO A 53 -10.56 15.98 8.86
C PRO A 53 -10.53 14.48 8.49
N VAL A 54 -11.66 13.91 8.08
CA VAL A 54 -11.72 12.49 7.66
C VAL A 54 -11.04 12.32 6.30
N LEU A 55 -11.27 13.27 5.39
CA LEU A 55 -10.64 13.28 4.08
C LEU A 55 -9.12 13.44 4.19
N TRP A 56 -8.66 14.38 5.02
CA TRP A 56 -7.24 14.54 5.33
C TRP A 56 -6.63 13.26 5.91
N HIS A 57 -7.30 12.64 6.89
CA HIS A 57 -6.83 11.38 7.47
C HIS A 57 -6.71 10.26 6.44
N ALA A 58 -7.75 10.06 5.63
CA ALA A 58 -7.74 9.03 4.60
C ALA A 58 -6.62 9.30 3.57
N HIS A 59 -6.43 10.56 3.17
CA HIS A 59 -5.34 10.97 2.30
C HIS A 59 -3.97 10.63 2.90
N GLU A 60 -3.73 11.00 4.16
CA GLU A 60 -2.45 10.78 4.83
C GLU A 60 -2.15 9.30 5.11
N MET A 61 -3.17 8.49 5.40
CA MET A 61 -2.99 7.05 5.58
C MET A 61 -2.66 6.33 4.27
N ILE A 62 -3.22 6.77 3.13
CA ILE A 62 -3.00 6.16 1.82
C ILE A 62 -1.71 6.72 1.17
N PHE A 63 -1.65 8.03 0.94
CA PHE A 63 -0.58 8.66 0.17
C PHE A 63 0.64 9.05 1.02
N GLY A 64 0.49 9.13 2.33
CA GLY A 64 1.59 9.33 3.27
C GLY A 64 2.15 8.00 3.75
N TYR A 65 1.45 7.39 4.70
CA TYR A 65 1.87 6.14 5.36
C TYR A 65 2.01 4.96 4.39
N THR A 66 0.92 4.56 3.74
CA THR A 66 0.90 3.35 2.90
C THR A 66 1.90 3.46 1.74
N MET A 67 2.00 4.64 1.12
CA MET A 67 2.98 4.90 0.07
C MET A 67 4.44 4.83 0.55
N ALA A 68 4.75 5.21 1.80
CA ALA A 68 6.07 4.98 2.38
C ALA A 68 6.36 3.47 2.48
N ILE A 69 5.40 2.66 2.95
CA ILE A 69 5.56 1.20 3.03
C ILE A 69 5.71 0.58 1.64
N ILE A 70 4.90 1.01 0.67
CA ILE A 70 5.02 0.59 -0.73
C ILE A 70 6.41 0.92 -1.29
N ALA A 71 6.92 2.14 -1.07
CA ALA A 71 8.24 2.55 -1.53
C ALA A 71 9.34 1.68 -0.92
N GLY A 72 9.30 1.46 0.41
CA GLY A 72 10.27 0.63 1.10
C GLY A 72 10.31 -0.80 0.57
N PHE A 73 9.13 -1.39 0.32
CA PHE A 73 9.02 -2.71 -0.28
C PHE A 73 9.54 -2.73 -1.72
N LEU A 74 9.00 -1.88 -2.61
CA LEU A 74 9.31 -1.93 -4.04
C LEU A 74 10.78 -1.62 -4.35
N LEU A 75 11.38 -0.64 -3.66
CA LEU A 75 12.80 -0.31 -3.83
C LEU A 75 13.73 -1.47 -3.42
N THR A 76 13.27 -2.31 -2.49
CA THR A 76 13.99 -3.51 -2.08
C THR A 76 13.72 -4.67 -3.03
N ALA A 77 12.46 -4.87 -3.41
CA ALA A 77 12.01 -5.97 -4.24
C ALA A 77 12.52 -5.86 -5.67
N VAL A 78 12.57 -4.65 -6.24
CA VAL A 78 13.02 -4.43 -7.62
C VAL A 78 14.47 -4.87 -7.83
N ALA A 79 15.34 -4.67 -6.84
CA ALA A 79 16.72 -5.14 -6.90
C ALA A 79 16.79 -6.67 -6.97
N ASN A 80 15.97 -7.36 -6.18
CA ASN A 80 15.89 -8.82 -6.21
C ASN A 80 15.30 -9.35 -7.51
N TRP A 81 14.28 -8.68 -8.08
CA TRP A 81 13.63 -9.11 -9.31
C TRP A 81 14.48 -8.89 -10.57
N THR A 82 15.34 -7.87 -10.56
CA THR A 82 16.10 -7.44 -11.74
C THR A 82 17.58 -7.80 -11.67
N GLY A 83 18.07 -8.27 -10.52
CA GLY A 83 19.48 -8.51 -10.26
C GLY A 83 20.36 -7.24 -10.24
N HIS A 84 19.76 -6.05 -10.39
CA HIS A 84 20.48 -4.79 -10.40
C HIS A 84 20.83 -4.32 -8.99
N LYS A 85 21.82 -3.42 -8.91
CA LYS A 85 22.16 -2.77 -7.64
C LYS A 85 20.94 -2.00 -7.11
N PRO A 86 20.56 -2.17 -5.84
CA PRO A 86 19.46 -1.42 -5.24
C PRO A 86 19.77 0.08 -5.21
N ALA A 87 18.72 0.90 -5.18
CA ALA A 87 18.85 2.32 -4.84
C ALA A 87 19.38 2.45 -3.40
N ARG A 88 20.41 3.29 -3.23
CA ARG A 88 21.12 3.52 -1.95
C ARG A 88 21.62 4.95 -1.88
N GLN A 89 21.91 5.43 -0.68
CA GLN A 89 22.55 6.73 -0.42
C GLN A 89 21.76 7.89 -1.06
N THR A 90 22.41 8.74 -1.86
CA THR A 90 21.85 10.00 -2.37
C THR A 90 20.49 9.86 -3.07
N PRO A 91 20.27 8.97 -4.07
CA PRO A 91 18.94 8.76 -4.64
C PRO A 91 17.85 8.44 -3.60
N LEU A 92 18.21 7.67 -2.57
CA LEU A 92 17.26 7.27 -1.53
C LEU A 92 16.98 8.43 -0.57
N LEU A 93 18.01 9.22 -0.22
CA LEU A 93 17.86 10.43 0.58
C LEU A 93 16.96 11.46 -0.11
N LEU A 94 17.21 11.74 -1.40
CA LEU A 94 16.39 12.67 -2.18
C LEU A 94 14.93 12.23 -2.23
N LEU A 95 14.68 10.93 -2.43
CA LEU A 95 13.32 10.41 -2.44
C LEU A 95 12.64 10.53 -1.06
N CYS A 96 13.38 10.31 0.03
CA CYS A 96 12.87 10.55 1.39
C CYS A 96 12.55 12.02 1.61
N LEU A 97 13.40 12.94 1.14
CA LEU A 97 13.17 14.39 1.27
C LEU A 97 11.93 14.83 0.49
N ILE A 98 11.74 14.35 -0.75
CA ILE A 98 10.53 14.63 -1.54
C ILE A 98 9.29 14.19 -0.76
N TRP A 99 9.31 12.99 -0.18
CA TRP A 99 8.20 12.49 0.64
C TRP A 99 7.94 13.36 1.86
N ILE A 100 8.99 13.68 2.64
CA ILE A 100 8.89 14.51 3.86
C ILE A 100 8.36 15.90 3.52
N ILE A 101 8.86 16.53 2.45
CA ILE A 101 8.45 17.87 2.01
C ILE A 101 6.96 17.87 1.64
N GLY A 102 6.47 16.86 0.92
CA GLY A 102 5.04 16.75 0.61
C GLY A 102 4.17 16.70 1.86
N ARG A 103 4.54 15.86 2.84
CA ARG A 103 3.82 15.74 4.12
C ARG A 103 3.82 17.03 4.93
N ILE A 104 4.96 17.73 4.98
CA ILE A 104 5.05 19.01 5.69
C ILE A 104 4.22 20.07 4.95
N ALA A 105 4.33 20.16 3.63
CA ALA A 105 3.66 21.18 2.81
C ALA A 105 2.14 21.18 2.97
N LEU A 106 1.52 20.00 3.11
CA LEU A 106 0.07 19.87 3.35
C LEU A 106 -0.41 20.47 4.67
N ASN A 107 0.49 20.66 5.62
CA ASN A 107 0.19 21.08 6.99
C ASN A 107 0.74 22.47 7.32
N ILE A 108 1.39 23.15 6.36
CA ILE A 108 1.87 24.52 6.54
C ILE A 108 0.71 25.51 6.33
N PRO A 109 0.35 26.31 7.34
CA PRO A 109 -0.65 27.38 7.17
C PRO A 109 -0.16 28.44 6.18
N GLY A 110 -1.04 28.90 5.28
CA GLY A 110 -0.74 29.98 4.33
C GLY A 110 0.09 29.57 3.10
N LEU A 111 0.46 28.29 2.96
CA LEU A 111 1.07 27.80 1.72
C LEU A 111 0.02 27.78 0.60
N SER A 112 0.42 28.17 -0.62
CA SER A 112 -0.46 28.10 -1.78
C SER A 112 -0.95 26.67 -2.01
N PHE A 113 -2.26 26.50 -2.26
CA PHE A 113 -2.91 25.21 -2.51
C PHE A 113 -2.17 24.38 -3.57
N TRP A 114 -1.90 24.99 -4.74
CA TRP A 114 -1.23 24.30 -5.84
C TRP A 114 0.24 24.00 -5.56
N LEU A 115 0.91 24.82 -4.74
CA LEU A 115 2.28 24.52 -4.32
C LEU A 115 2.30 23.31 -3.39
N ALA A 116 1.40 23.24 -2.41
CA ALA A 116 1.25 22.08 -1.54
C ALA A 116 0.94 20.81 -2.34
N ALA A 117 -0.01 20.90 -3.29
CA ALA A 117 -0.38 19.81 -4.18
C ALA A 117 0.80 19.30 -5.01
N CYS A 118 1.56 20.20 -5.65
CA CYS A 118 2.72 19.81 -6.45
C CYS A 118 3.81 19.12 -5.63
N LEU A 119 4.08 19.61 -4.41
CA LEU A 119 5.07 19.02 -3.52
C LEU A 119 4.64 17.63 -3.04
N ASP A 120 3.35 17.45 -2.79
CA ASP A 120 2.78 16.16 -2.41
C ASP A 120 2.82 15.13 -3.55
N LEU A 121 2.31 15.55 -4.71
CA LEU A 121 2.19 14.72 -5.91
C LEU A 121 3.55 14.29 -6.47
N ALA A 122 4.63 15.00 -6.17
CA ALA A 122 5.98 14.72 -6.68
C ALA A 122 6.54 13.35 -6.25
N PHE A 123 6.08 12.80 -5.13
CA PHE A 123 6.64 11.57 -4.58
C PHE A 123 6.43 10.34 -5.48
N ILE A 124 5.20 10.11 -5.94
CA ILE A 124 4.85 8.91 -6.71
C ILE A 124 5.59 8.86 -8.06
N PRO A 125 5.65 9.94 -8.86
CA PRO A 125 6.44 9.98 -10.08
C PRO A 125 7.94 9.78 -9.84
N ALA A 126 8.49 10.38 -8.77
CA ALA A 126 9.90 10.19 -8.41
C ALA A 126 10.22 8.73 -8.07
N LEU A 127 9.35 8.08 -7.28
CA LEU A 127 9.45 6.65 -6.97
C LEU A 127 9.34 5.80 -8.24
N ALA A 128 8.32 6.05 -9.06
CA ALA A 128 8.09 5.31 -10.30
C ALA A 128 9.28 5.43 -11.26
N PHE A 129 9.89 6.61 -11.37
CA PHE A 129 11.09 6.83 -12.17
C PHE A 129 12.26 5.97 -11.69
N ILE A 130 12.56 5.96 -10.38
CA ILE A 130 13.64 5.15 -9.81
C ILE A 130 13.40 3.65 -10.05
N LEU A 131 12.16 3.19 -9.94
CA LEU A 131 11.79 1.79 -10.18
C LEU A 131 11.80 1.42 -11.67
N ALA A 132 11.46 2.35 -12.56
CA ALA A 132 11.42 2.10 -14.00
C ALA A 132 12.80 1.79 -14.57
N LEU A 133 13.85 2.46 -14.09
CA LEU A 133 15.23 2.28 -14.59
C LEU A 133 15.70 0.80 -14.59
N PRO A 134 15.74 0.08 -13.45
CA PRO A 134 16.14 -1.33 -13.44
C PRO A 134 15.14 -2.26 -14.13
N LEU A 135 13.83 -1.96 -14.09
CA LEU A 135 12.80 -2.77 -14.75
C LEU A 135 12.93 -2.72 -16.27
N LEU A 136 13.18 -1.54 -16.84
CA LEU A 136 13.42 -1.36 -18.27
C LEU A 136 14.74 -2.00 -18.69
N LYS A 137 15.82 -1.80 -17.93
CA LYS A 137 17.14 -2.40 -18.23
C LYS A 137 17.13 -3.93 -18.23
N SER A 138 16.40 -4.55 -17.30
CA SER A 138 16.26 -6.01 -17.22
C SER A 138 15.10 -6.58 -18.03
N TRP A 139 14.30 -5.70 -18.67
CA TRP A 139 13.07 -6.05 -19.38
C TRP A 139 12.12 -6.94 -18.57
N ASN A 140 11.98 -6.66 -17.27
CA ASN A 140 11.18 -7.47 -16.36
C ASN A 140 9.67 -7.19 -16.51
N LYS A 141 9.10 -7.70 -17.61
CA LYS A 141 7.70 -7.47 -18.02
C LYS A 141 6.68 -7.78 -16.92
N ARG A 142 6.94 -8.83 -16.13
CA ARG A 142 6.03 -9.29 -15.07
C ARG A 142 5.83 -8.25 -13.97
N ASN A 143 6.79 -7.35 -13.78
CA ASN A 143 6.79 -6.37 -12.69
C ASN A 143 6.49 -4.93 -13.17
N PHE A 144 6.29 -4.69 -14.47
CA PHE A 144 5.80 -3.39 -14.96
C PHE A 144 4.39 -3.04 -14.44
N ILE A 145 3.61 -4.05 -14.03
CA ILE A 145 2.31 -3.83 -13.41
C ILE A 145 2.38 -2.90 -12.18
N PHE A 146 3.49 -2.90 -11.43
CA PHE A 146 3.66 -1.99 -10.31
C PHE A 146 3.81 -0.54 -10.74
N LEU A 147 4.41 -0.26 -11.91
CA LEU A 147 4.47 1.10 -12.44
C LEU A 147 3.07 1.56 -12.88
N PHE A 148 2.27 0.67 -13.45
CA PHE A 148 0.87 0.95 -13.79
C PHE A 148 0.03 1.24 -12.53
N MET A 149 0.18 0.44 -11.47
CA MET A 149 -0.50 0.67 -10.19
C MET A 149 -0.06 1.98 -9.54
N LEU A 150 1.23 2.32 -9.56
CA LEU A 150 1.73 3.61 -9.09
C LEU A 150 1.17 4.78 -9.92
N GLY A 151 1.10 4.64 -11.23
CA GLY A 151 0.47 5.64 -12.11
C GLY A 151 -1.02 5.84 -11.76
N THR A 152 -1.73 4.75 -11.46
CA THR A 152 -3.13 4.82 -11.01
C THR A 152 -3.24 5.53 -9.66
N LEU A 153 -2.39 5.21 -8.69
CA LEU A 153 -2.35 5.90 -7.39
C LEU A 153 -2.03 7.39 -7.53
N PHE A 154 -1.12 7.77 -8.43
CA PHE A 154 -0.85 9.17 -8.75
C PHE A 154 -2.10 9.88 -9.30
N LEU A 155 -2.81 9.26 -10.23
CA LEU A 155 -4.04 9.82 -10.79
C LEU A 155 -5.14 9.94 -9.73
N CYS A 156 -5.26 8.98 -8.82
CA CYS A 156 -6.17 9.09 -7.67
C CYS A 156 -5.79 10.25 -6.76
N ASN A 157 -4.49 10.44 -6.45
CA ASN A 157 -4.05 11.56 -5.63
C ASN A 157 -4.35 12.90 -6.32
N LEU A 158 -3.95 13.03 -7.60
CA LEU A 158 -4.24 14.21 -8.41
C LEU A 158 -5.75 14.51 -8.48
N SER A 159 -6.56 13.47 -8.63
CA SER A 159 -8.02 13.56 -8.63
C SER A 159 -8.58 14.16 -7.33
N LEU A 160 -7.98 13.85 -6.18
CA LEU A 160 -8.40 14.45 -4.91
C LEU A 160 -8.11 15.95 -4.87
N TYR A 161 -6.96 16.39 -5.36
CA TYR A 161 -6.66 17.83 -5.45
C TYR A 161 -7.57 18.57 -6.43
N LEU A 162 -8.00 17.92 -7.51
CA LEU A 162 -8.84 18.54 -8.53
C LEU A 162 -10.32 18.59 -8.14
N TRP A 163 -10.83 17.52 -7.52
CA TRP A 163 -12.27 17.33 -7.34
C TRP A 163 -12.71 17.01 -5.92
N GLN A 164 -11.77 16.71 -5.01
CA GLN A 164 -12.06 16.39 -3.59
C GLN A 164 -13.06 15.20 -3.44
N ASP A 165 -13.14 14.33 -4.45
CA ASP A 165 -14.06 13.20 -4.48
C ASP A 165 -13.45 11.96 -3.81
N ARG A 166 -14.15 11.44 -2.80
CA ARG A 166 -13.77 10.23 -2.05
C ARG A 166 -13.70 8.97 -2.92
N THR A 167 -14.34 8.95 -4.09
CA THR A 167 -14.23 7.85 -5.05
C THR A 167 -12.77 7.55 -5.39
N ALA A 168 -11.92 8.59 -5.49
CA ALA A 168 -10.50 8.44 -5.74
C ALA A 168 -9.77 7.70 -4.60
N LEU A 169 -10.18 7.91 -3.33
CA LEU A 169 -9.64 7.15 -2.19
C LEU A 169 -10.04 5.68 -2.25
N TYR A 170 -11.30 5.38 -2.59
CA TYR A 170 -11.79 4.01 -2.68
C TYR A 170 -11.08 3.22 -3.78
N ILE A 171 -10.84 3.87 -4.92
CA ILE A 171 -10.02 3.29 -6.00
C ILE A 171 -8.59 3.09 -5.51
N ALA A 172 -7.98 4.08 -4.86
CA ALA A 172 -6.62 3.98 -4.36
C ALA A 172 -6.45 2.82 -3.35
N VAL A 173 -7.35 2.68 -2.38
CA VAL A 173 -7.37 1.53 -1.45
C VAL A 173 -7.46 0.21 -2.22
N THR A 174 -8.35 0.13 -3.20
CA THR A 174 -8.50 -1.10 -4.01
C THR A 174 -7.23 -1.41 -4.80
N VAL A 175 -6.53 -0.41 -5.33
CA VAL A 175 -5.22 -0.59 -5.99
C VAL A 175 -4.15 -1.07 -5.01
N VAL A 176 -4.14 -0.57 -3.77
CA VAL A 176 -3.28 -1.10 -2.70
C VAL A 176 -3.62 -2.57 -2.42
N MET A 177 -4.91 -2.93 -2.34
CA MET A 177 -5.34 -4.33 -2.20
C MET A 177 -4.89 -5.20 -3.38
N MET A 178 -4.86 -4.66 -4.60
CA MET A 178 -4.30 -5.37 -5.76
C MET A 178 -2.79 -5.63 -5.59
N MET A 179 -2.04 -4.68 -5.03
CA MET A 179 -0.62 -4.86 -4.72
C MET A 179 -0.43 -5.94 -3.65
N ILE A 180 -1.21 -5.91 -2.56
CA ILE A 180 -1.21 -6.94 -1.51
C ILE A 180 -1.58 -8.30 -2.11
N SER A 181 -2.61 -8.38 -2.95
CA SER A 181 -3.04 -9.60 -3.65
C SER A 181 -1.91 -10.22 -4.49
N LEU A 182 -1.23 -9.38 -5.27
CA LEU A 182 -0.22 -9.81 -6.23
C LEU A 182 1.07 -10.23 -5.53
N ILE A 183 1.51 -9.45 -4.53
CA ILE A 183 2.69 -9.72 -3.73
C ILE A 183 2.43 -10.91 -2.80
N GLY A 184 1.35 -10.85 -2.02
CA GLY A 184 0.97 -11.85 -1.02
C GLY A 184 0.81 -13.23 -1.61
N GLY A 185 0.15 -13.36 -2.76
CA GLY A 185 -0.02 -14.70 -3.33
C GLY A 185 1.23 -15.33 -3.96
N ARG A 186 2.34 -14.59 -4.06
CA ARG A 186 3.67 -15.15 -4.37
C ARG A 186 4.50 -15.37 -3.12
N ILE A 187 4.52 -14.37 -2.24
CA ILE A 187 5.37 -14.35 -1.05
C ILE A 187 4.86 -15.32 0.02
N ILE A 188 3.56 -15.31 0.32
CA ILE A 188 3.01 -16.12 1.41
C ILE A 188 3.26 -17.62 1.16
N PRO A 189 2.90 -18.20 -0.01
CA PRO A 189 3.20 -19.61 -0.26
C PRO A 189 4.70 -19.92 -0.24
N ALA A 190 5.53 -19.03 -0.79
CA ALA A 190 6.98 -19.25 -0.87
C ALA A 190 7.63 -19.26 0.52
N PHE A 191 7.30 -18.30 1.38
CA PHE A 191 7.83 -18.22 2.74
C PHE A 191 7.29 -19.36 3.60
N THR A 192 6.01 -19.70 3.49
CA THR A 192 5.42 -20.79 4.27
C THR A 192 6.03 -22.14 3.89
N VAL A 193 6.14 -22.47 2.61
CA VAL A 193 6.77 -23.72 2.17
C VAL A 193 8.25 -23.77 2.55
N ALA A 194 9.00 -22.67 2.38
CA ALA A 194 10.40 -22.62 2.79
C ALA A 194 10.59 -22.86 4.29
N ALA A 195 9.71 -22.29 5.14
CA ALA A 195 9.77 -22.49 6.57
C ALA A 195 9.37 -23.90 7.00
N LEU A 196 8.34 -24.50 6.40
CA LEU A 196 7.91 -25.87 6.70
C LEU A 196 8.97 -26.91 6.27
N ARG A 197 9.66 -26.68 5.16
CA ARG A 197 10.80 -27.53 4.74
C ARG A 197 11.96 -27.49 5.72
N ARG A 198 12.23 -26.34 6.35
CA ARG A 198 13.24 -26.24 7.43
C ARG A 198 12.85 -27.06 8.67
N LYS A 199 11.57 -27.38 8.84
CA LYS A 199 11.05 -28.28 9.88
C LYS A 199 10.93 -29.74 9.38
N ASN A 200 11.57 -30.10 8.27
CA ASN A 200 11.51 -31.43 7.65
C ASN A 200 10.09 -31.90 7.27
N MET A 201 9.17 -30.97 7.02
CA MET A 201 7.84 -31.29 6.50
C MET A 201 7.88 -31.30 4.97
N ASP A 202 7.39 -32.38 4.36
CA ASP A 202 7.35 -32.51 2.91
C ASP A 202 6.18 -31.71 2.32
N ARG A 203 6.48 -30.45 1.97
CA ARG A 203 5.52 -29.49 1.41
C ARG A 203 6.08 -28.85 0.14
N HIS A 204 5.19 -28.61 -0.81
CA HIS A 204 5.51 -27.97 -2.09
C HIS A 204 4.59 -26.79 -2.36
N ILE A 205 5.11 -25.80 -3.08
CA ILE A 205 4.28 -24.71 -3.61
C ILE A 205 3.38 -25.32 -4.66
N THR A 206 2.07 -25.13 -4.52
CA THR A 206 1.10 -25.51 -5.55
C THR A 206 0.82 -24.29 -6.42
N ASP A 207 1.25 -24.34 -7.68
CA ASP A 207 1.02 -23.25 -8.62
C ASP A 207 -0.47 -23.10 -8.96
N GLN A 208 -0.97 -21.86 -8.88
CA GLN A 208 -2.38 -21.53 -9.16
C GLN A 208 -2.52 -20.35 -10.13
N PRO A 209 -1.88 -20.33 -11.31
CA PRO A 209 -1.80 -19.14 -12.17
C PRO A 209 -3.17 -18.61 -12.60
N ARG A 210 -4.14 -19.50 -12.88
CA ARG A 210 -5.51 -19.09 -13.22
C ARG A 210 -6.22 -18.41 -12.04
N MET A 211 -6.00 -18.90 -10.82
CA MET A 211 -6.58 -18.30 -9.62
C MET A 211 -5.90 -16.98 -9.26
N ASP A 212 -4.59 -16.86 -9.48
CA ASP A 212 -3.86 -15.61 -9.31
C ASP A 212 -4.39 -14.52 -10.25
N ILE A 213 -4.66 -14.88 -11.51
CA ILE A 213 -5.27 -13.97 -12.49
C ILE A 213 -6.70 -13.63 -12.08
N ALA A 214 -7.51 -14.63 -11.71
CA ALA A 214 -8.91 -14.41 -11.31
C ALA A 214 -9.03 -13.51 -10.07
N ALA A 215 -8.19 -13.71 -9.06
CA ALA A 215 -8.16 -12.87 -7.86
C ALA A 215 -7.79 -11.42 -8.20
N LEU A 216 -6.75 -11.21 -9.02
CA LEU A 216 -6.37 -9.86 -9.44
C LEU A 216 -7.44 -9.20 -10.33
N ALA A 217 -8.03 -9.95 -11.25
CA ALA A 217 -9.12 -9.47 -12.11
C ALA A 217 -10.35 -9.09 -11.28
N SER A 218 -10.68 -9.84 -10.23
CA SER A 218 -11.82 -9.52 -9.35
C SER A 218 -11.70 -8.15 -8.68
N LEU A 219 -10.48 -7.78 -8.26
CA LEU A 219 -10.21 -6.45 -7.72
C LEU A 219 -10.22 -5.36 -8.80
N ALA A 220 -9.77 -5.67 -10.02
CA ALA A 220 -9.88 -4.74 -11.15
C ALA A 220 -11.34 -4.47 -11.53
N PHE A 221 -12.20 -5.51 -11.51
CA PHE A 221 -13.64 -5.34 -11.69
C PHE A 221 -14.26 -4.55 -10.54
N LEU A 222 -13.80 -4.76 -9.30
CA LEU A 222 -14.24 -3.95 -8.16
C LEU A 222 -13.91 -2.47 -8.36
N VAL A 223 -12.72 -2.13 -8.88
CA VAL A 223 -12.39 -0.74 -9.28
C VAL A 223 -13.42 -0.21 -10.29
N SER A 224 -13.75 -0.97 -11.34
CA SER A 224 -14.80 -0.57 -12.29
C SER A 224 -16.16 -0.37 -11.62
N GLY A 225 -16.52 -1.26 -10.69
CA GLY A 225 -17.75 -1.16 -9.90
C GLY A 225 -17.83 0.17 -9.13
N ILE A 226 -16.77 0.47 -8.39
CA ILE A 226 -16.63 1.72 -7.63
C ILE A 226 -16.71 2.94 -8.56
N THR A 227 -15.99 2.93 -9.69
CA THR A 227 -15.96 4.06 -10.62
C THR A 227 -17.30 4.35 -11.28
N PHE A 228 -18.04 3.33 -11.70
CA PHE A 228 -19.28 3.52 -12.47
C PHE A 228 -20.55 3.57 -11.61
N PHE A 229 -20.55 2.89 -10.46
CA PHE A 229 -21.75 2.77 -9.63
C PHE A 229 -21.60 3.38 -8.24
N GLY A 230 -20.38 3.68 -7.79
CA GLY A 230 -20.10 4.15 -6.44
C GLY A 230 -19.89 3.02 -5.43
N MET A 231 -19.41 3.40 -4.24
CA MET A 231 -18.98 2.46 -3.19
C MET A 231 -20.16 1.71 -2.53
N ASP A 232 -21.28 2.39 -2.34
CA ASP A 232 -22.45 1.87 -1.60
C ASP A 232 -23.44 1.10 -2.50
N HIS A 233 -23.14 0.94 -3.79
CA HIS A 233 -24.04 0.31 -4.74
C HIS A 233 -24.02 -1.21 -4.68
N ILE A 234 -25.18 -1.85 -4.84
CA ILE A 234 -25.35 -3.32 -4.76
C ILE A 234 -24.40 -4.06 -5.72
N VAL A 235 -24.19 -3.53 -6.94
CA VAL A 235 -23.25 -4.13 -7.91
C VAL A 235 -21.82 -4.16 -7.37
N THR A 236 -21.36 -3.06 -6.75
CA THR A 236 -20.05 -2.99 -6.08
C THR A 236 -19.98 -4.00 -4.93
N GLY A 237 -21.06 -4.14 -4.16
CA GLY A 237 -21.17 -5.15 -3.11
C GLY A 237 -21.04 -6.59 -3.60
N ILE A 238 -21.72 -6.94 -4.70
CA ILE A 238 -21.60 -8.26 -5.34
C ILE A 238 -20.17 -8.52 -5.80
N LEU A 239 -19.53 -7.53 -6.45
CA LEU A 239 -18.14 -7.64 -6.89
C LEU A 239 -17.18 -7.83 -5.70
N ALA A 240 -17.41 -7.13 -4.59
CA ALA A 240 -16.63 -7.29 -3.36
C ALA A 240 -16.79 -8.70 -2.75
N PHE A 241 -18.00 -9.25 -2.69
CA PHE A 241 -18.21 -10.63 -2.24
C PHE A 241 -17.57 -11.66 -3.16
N LEU A 242 -17.66 -11.48 -4.48
CA LEU A 242 -16.98 -12.36 -5.44
C LEU A 242 -15.46 -12.32 -5.25
N ALA A 243 -14.88 -11.12 -5.07
CA ALA A 243 -13.47 -10.96 -4.76
C ALA A 243 -13.10 -11.65 -3.44
N ALA A 244 -13.88 -11.46 -2.37
CA ALA A 244 -13.66 -12.13 -1.09
C ALA A 244 -13.65 -13.66 -1.24
N GLY A 245 -14.62 -14.22 -1.96
CA GLY A 245 -14.71 -15.66 -2.21
C GLY A 245 -13.53 -16.21 -3.02
N LEU A 246 -13.12 -15.52 -4.07
CA LEU A 246 -11.95 -15.90 -4.88
C LEU A 246 -10.65 -15.86 -4.07
N HIS A 247 -10.47 -14.82 -3.26
CA HIS A 247 -9.30 -14.69 -2.40
C HIS A 247 -9.27 -15.74 -1.29
N LEU A 248 -10.40 -16.04 -0.66
CA LEU A 248 -10.51 -17.12 0.32
C LEU A 248 -10.19 -18.47 -0.33
N TRP A 249 -10.74 -18.74 -1.50
CA TRP A 249 -10.47 -19.96 -2.24
C TRP A 249 -8.99 -20.09 -2.63
N ARG A 250 -8.36 -18.99 -3.05
CA ARG A 250 -6.94 -18.95 -3.40
C ARG A 250 -6.04 -19.37 -2.24
N MET A 251 -6.41 -19.06 -0.99
CA MET A 251 -5.67 -19.44 0.21
C MET A 251 -5.66 -20.94 0.52
N ARG A 252 -6.46 -21.77 -0.17
CA ARG A 252 -6.55 -23.22 0.09
C ARG A 252 -5.21 -23.96 0.07
N TYR A 253 -4.24 -23.49 -0.71
CA TYR A 253 -2.89 -24.09 -0.81
C TYR A 253 -1.80 -23.27 -0.10
N TYR A 254 -2.18 -22.33 0.76
CA TYR A 254 -1.19 -21.54 1.51
C TYR A 254 -0.67 -22.29 2.74
N HIS A 255 -1.25 -23.43 3.11
CA HIS A 255 -0.88 -24.21 4.30
C HIS A 255 -1.05 -23.42 5.61
N SER A 256 -2.07 -22.54 5.68
CA SER A 256 -2.35 -21.64 6.82
C SER A 256 -2.56 -22.33 8.17
N ARG A 257 -2.75 -23.65 8.20
CA ARG A 257 -2.90 -24.39 9.47
C ARG A 257 -1.56 -24.65 10.16
N ASP A 258 -0.47 -24.66 9.40
CA ASP A 258 0.84 -25.11 9.87
C ASP A 258 1.74 -23.94 10.34
N VAL A 259 1.23 -22.69 10.37
CA VAL A 259 2.03 -21.46 10.57
C VAL A 259 1.97 -20.86 11.99
N TRP A 260 1.08 -21.35 12.87
CA TRP A 260 0.79 -20.71 14.17
C TRP A 260 1.99 -20.62 15.12
N GLN A 261 2.99 -21.48 14.96
CA GLN A 261 4.20 -21.50 15.78
C GLN A 261 5.26 -20.48 15.34
N ASP A 262 5.10 -19.83 14.18
CA ASP A 262 6.06 -18.88 13.63
C ASP A 262 5.40 -17.50 13.48
N PRO A 263 5.74 -16.53 14.37
CA PRO A 263 5.19 -15.17 14.32
C PRO A 263 5.35 -14.46 12.99
N LEU A 264 6.42 -14.75 12.25
CA LEU A 264 6.64 -14.15 10.95
C LEU A 264 5.68 -14.72 9.90
N LEU A 265 5.29 -15.99 10.01
CA LEU A 265 4.39 -16.63 9.06
C LEU A 265 2.93 -16.32 9.37
N TRP A 266 2.49 -16.49 10.63
CA TRP A 266 1.06 -16.28 10.92
C TRP A 266 0.64 -14.82 10.70
N SER A 267 1.53 -13.84 10.90
CA SER A 267 1.24 -12.43 10.59
C SER A 267 0.98 -12.19 9.10
N LEU A 268 1.76 -12.82 8.21
CA LEU A 268 1.55 -12.74 6.75
C LEU A 268 0.19 -13.35 6.34
N HIS A 269 -0.19 -14.47 6.95
CA HIS A 269 -1.48 -15.11 6.69
C HIS A 269 -2.64 -14.29 7.25
N LEU A 270 -2.46 -13.69 8.43
CA LEU A 270 -3.47 -12.87 9.07
C LEU A 270 -3.74 -11.60 8.26
N GLY A 271 -2.69 -10.90 7.78
CA GLY A 271 -2.85 -9.72 6.91
C GLY A 271 -3.60 -10.07 5.62
N TYR A 272 -3.23 -11.18 4.95
CA TYR A 272 -4.00 -11.61 3.77
C TYR A 272 -5.43 -12.05 4.11
N GLY A 273 -5.65 -12.62 5.30
CA GLY A 273 -6.99 -12.93 5.82
C GLY A 273 -7.83 -11.68 6.02
N TRP A 274 -7.24 -10.58 6.49
CA TRP A 274 -7.92 -9.29 6.59
C TRP A 274 -8.35 -8.72 5.25
N LEU A 275 -7.61 -8.97 4.17
CA LEU A 275 -8.07 -8.62 2.82
C LEU A 275 -9.39 -9.34 2.50
N VAL A 276 -9.50 -10.63 2.82
CA VAL A 276 -10.75 -11.41 2.62
C VAL A 276 -11.88 -10.87 3.48
N ILE A 277 -11.62 -10.64 4.77
CA ILE A 277 -12.61 -10.12 5.73
C ILE A 277 -13.07 -8.74 5.30
N GLY A 278 -12.16 -7.83 4.96
CA GLY A 278 -12.46 -6.48 4.53
C GLY A 278 -13.28 -6.43 3.24
N LEU A 279 -13.00 -7.30 2.26
CA LEU A 279 -13.82 -7.43 1.05
C LEU A 279 -15.24 -7.95 1.36
N ALA A 280 -15.36 -8.91 2.27
CA ALA A 280 -16.67 -9.42 2.70
C ALA A 280 -17.48 -8.36 3.48
N LEU A 281 -16.82 -7.59 4.35
CA LEU A 281 -17.42 -6.48 5.08
C LEU A 281 -17.83 -5.35 4.12
N LEU A 282 -17.02 -5.07 3.09
CA LEU A 282 -17.36 -4.11 2.05
C LEU A 282 -18.60 -4.55 1.27
N GLY A 283 -18.65 -5.84 0.91
CA GLY A 283 -19.84 -6.47 0.35
C GLY A 283 -21.05 -6.22 1.24
N GLY A 284 -20.98 -6.58 2.52
CA GLY A 284 -22.08 -6.40 3.46
C GLY A 284 -22.52 -4.93 3.64
N SER A 285 -21.58 -3.99 3.59
CA SER A 285 -21.87 -2.55 3.69
C SER A 285 -22.73 -2.06 2.54
N ALA A 286 -22.44 -2.50 1.30
CA ALA A 286 -23.23 -2.11 0.12
C ALA A 286 -24.65 -2.69 0.11
N PHE A 287 -24.94 -3.69 0.95
CA PHE A 287 -26.30 -4.21 1.20
C PHE A 287 -26.95 -3.59 2.46
N GLY A 288 -26.28 -2.65 3.12
CA GLY A 288 -26.78 -1.96 4.30
C GLY A 288 -26.70 -2.76 5.61
N PHE A 289 -25.95 -3.87 5.66
CA PHE A 289 -25.83 -4.68 6.87
C PHE A 289 -24.91 -4.06 7.93
N LEU A 290 -23.99 -3.18 7.52
CA LEU A 290 -23.05 -2.49 8.39
C LEU A 290 -22.59 -1.17 7.77
N PRO A 291 -22.00 -0.25 8.55
CA PRO A 291 -21.41 0.98 8.00
C PRO A 291 -20.17 0.70 7.15
N LEU A 292 -19.88 1.60 6.20
CA LEU A 292 -18.72 1.52 5.31
C LEU A 292 -17.37 1.67 6.03
N SER A 293 -17.32 2.51 7.06
CA SER A 293 -16.07 2.85 7.75
C SER A 293 -15.35 1.61 8.36
N PRO A 294 -16.00 0.72 9.12
CA PRO A 294 -15.39 -0.53 9.58
C PRO A 294 -14.87 -1.43 8.46
N ALA A 295 -15.58 -1.51 7.33
CA ALA A 295 -15.15 -2.29 6.17
C ALA A 295 -13.85 -1.72 5.56
N LEU A 296 -13.77 -0.39 5.44
CA LEU A 296 -12.55 0.29 4.99
C LEU A 296 -11.39 0.09 5.97
N HIS A 297 -11.62 0.20 7.28
CA HIS A 297 -10.57 -0.03 8.28
C HIS A 297 -10.07 -1.48 8.30
N ALA A 298 -10.96 -2.45 8.08
CA ALA A 298 -10.57 -3.85 7.91
C ALA A 298 -9.63 -4.04 6.71
N LEU A 299 -9.86 -3.31 5.61
CA LEU A 299 -9.00 -3.32 4.43
C LEU A 299 -7.69 -2.53 4.64
N THR A 300 -7.71 -1.38 5.30
CA THR A 300 -6.56 -0.46 5.33
C THR A 300 -5.66 -0.62 6.56
N ALA A 301 -6.22 -1.03 7.71
CA ALA A 301 -5.46 -1.25 8.94
C ALA A 301 -5.24 -2.74 9.24
N GLY A 302 -6.16 -3.60 8.78
CA GLY A 302 -6.05 -5.04 9.00
C GLY A 302 -5.14 -5.77 8.00
N ALA A 303 -5.25 -5.43 6.71
CA ALA A 303 -4.60 -6.15 5.61
C ALA A 303 -3.22 -5.60 5.23
#